data_AF-A0A2M9Q5P8-F1
#
_entry.id   AF-A0A2M9Q5P8-F1
#
_cell.length_a   1.000
_cell.length_b   1.000
_cell.length_c   1.000
_cell.angle_alpha   90.00
_cell.angle_beta   90.00
_cell.angle_gamma   90.00
#
_symmetry.space_group_name_H-M   'P 1'
#
loop_
_entity.id
_entity.type
_entity.pdbx_description
1 polymer ?
#
loop_
_entity_poly.entity_id
_entity_poly.type
_entity_poly.pdbx_seq_one_letter_code
_entity_poly.pdbx_strand_id
1 'polypeptide(L)'
;MDKKSVVKTEDLYPVGELQITKGISFLNVPKNEYSTLLKKYPVPGFYDLKLPKGIIDVEVDSHAFERWNQRVGPITTDEILTNIFRVAILINPNRVRVLDRGLAILDKEVVFSFEFEDSILKVTTFFGRISLKPLLLNVDTLRKYNQHYSEEVDLSIDSEVINQQGLPIVPSSVIEFVDSNNIPHLLFYIQNIDTDNNSKRNFFYHLIKNIDMVDGENGNDLVIESIEKSTDDVIGEWIFKEIDMSHPTRYNLSDIQLHVLGLLGNNQFLLKYMAKKDPERLEKLHETHSRSAIRRYAGNKNWNILQKKKK
;
A
#
# COMPACT_ATOMS: atom_id res chain seq x y z
N MET A 1 -10.05 36.70 21.25
CA MET A 1 -9.96 35.23 21.40
C MET A 1 -8.61 34.79 20.87
N ASP A 2 -7.78 34.15 21.69
CA ASP A 2 -6.43 33.72 21.31
C ASP A 2 -6.48 32.64 20.23
N LYS A 3 -6.33 33.06 18.96
CA LYS A 3 -6.09 32.18 17.80
C LYS A 3 -4.83 31.31 17.97
N LYS A 4 -4.02 31.55 19.00
CA LYS A 4 -2.74 30.88 19.28
C LYS A 4 -2.85 29.51 19.98
N SER A 5 -4.04 28.99 20.22
CA SER A 5 -4.22 27.84 21.12
C SER A 5 -4.19 26.47 20.44
N VAL A 6 -4.60 26.33 19.19
CA VAL A 6 -4.64 25.04 18.47
C VAL A 6 -4.04 25.20 17.08
N VAL A 7 -3.19 24.24 16.69
CA VAL A 7 -2.70 24.10 15.31
C VAL A 7 -3.64 23.13 14.62
N LYS A 8 -4.26 23.53 13.52
CA LYS A 8 -5.02 22.62 12.67
C LYS A 8 -4.27 22.29 11.38
N THR A 9 -4.64 21.21 10.72
CA THR A 9 -3.97 20.79 9.47
C THR A 9 -4.24 21.80 8.34
N GLU A 10 -5.40 22.45 8.35
CA GLU A 10 -5.80 23.50 7.41
C GLU A 10 -4.91 24.75 7.54
N ASP A 11 -4.38 25.02 8.75
CA ASP A 11 -3.45 26.14 8.98
C ASP A 11 -2.08 25.88 8.32
N LEU A 12 -1.74 24.61 8.12
CA LEU A 12 -0.46 24.17 7.56
C LEU A 12 -0.56 23.95 6.05
N TYR A 13 -1.61 23.27 5.60
CA TYR A 13 -1.82 22.90 4.21
C TYR A 13 -3.23 23.33 3.79
N PRO A 14 -3.41 24.58 3.35
CA PRO A 14 -4.72 25.12 3.01
C PRO A 14 -5.14 24.64 1.61
N VAL A 15 -5.69 23.43 1.52
CA VAL A 15 -6.09 22.80 0.26
C VAL A 15 -7.58 23.00 -0.08
N GLY A 16 -8.24 23.88 0.66
CA GLY A 16 -9.70 24.03 0.65
C GLY A 16 -10.40 22.92 1.46
N GLU A 17 -11.70 22.79 1.26
CA GLU A 17 -12.47 21.72 1.90
C GLU A 17 -12.16 20.39 1.22
N LEU A 18 -11.71 19.40 2.02
CA LEU A 18 -11.69 18.01 1.60
C LEU A 18 -12.93 17.33 2.18
N GLN A 19 -13.76 16.77 1.31
CA GLN A 19 -14.91 15.98 1.75
C GLN A 19 -14.54 14.51 1.69
N ILE A 20 -14.33 13.88 2.85
CA ILE A 20 -14.24 12.42 2.93
C ILE A 20 -15.62 11.86 2.62
N THR A 21 -15.72 11.13 1.52
CA THR A 21 -16.99 10.57 1.05
C THR A 21 -17.18 9.16 1.57
N LYS A 22 -16.09 8.40 1.78
CA LYS A 22 -16.15 7.04 2.30
C LYS A 22 -14.81 6.59 2.92
N GLY A 23 -14.89 5.74 3.95
CA GLY A 23 -13.74 5.01 4.49
C GLY A 23 -14.08 3.52 4.63
N ILE A 24 -13.23 2.64 4.12
CA ILE A 24 -13.46 1.19 4.07
C ILE A 24 -12.21 0.48 4.60
N SER A 25 -12.36 -0.40 5.58
CA SER A 25 -11.27 -1.27 6.05
C SER A 25 -11.28 -2.58 5.26
N PHE A 26 -10.30 -2.83 4.39
CA PHE A 26 -10.27 -4.03 3.55
C PHE A 26 -10.20 -5.33 4.36
N LEU A 27 -9.58 -5.30 5.53
CA LEU A 27 -9.50 -6.45 6.42
C LEU A 27 -10.86 -6.85 7.01
N ASN A 28 -11.85 -5.95 6.98
CA ASN A 28 -13.19 -6.15 7.52
C ASN A 28 -14.29 -6.05 6.45
N VAL A 29 -13.93 -6.03 5.15
CA VAL A 29 -14.93 -5.99 4.07
C VAL A 29 -15.63 -7.34 3.99
N PRO A 30 -16.97 -7.39 4.10
CA PRO A 30 -17.74 -8.61 3.87
C PRO A 30 -17.47 -9.18 2.46
N LYS A 31 -17.36 -10.51 2.33
CA LYS A 31 -17.04 -11.20 1.06
C LYS A 31 -17.87 -10.72 -0.13
N ASN A 32 -19.16 -10.47 0.09
CA ASN A 32 -20.12 -10.00 -0.93
C ASN A 32 -19.87 -8.57 -1.43
N GLU A 33 -19.09 -7.76 -0.73
CA GLU A 33 -18.81 -6.36 -1.12
C GLU A 33 -17.58 -6.21 -2.02
N TYR A 34 -16.72 -7.22 -2.14
CA TYR A 34 -15.52 -7.18 -2.99
C TYR A 34 -15.84 -7.01 -4.47
N SER A 35 -16.91 -7.63 -4.96
CA SER A 35 -17.36 -7.47 -6.35
C SER A 35 -17.79 -6.03 -6.67
N THR A 36 -18.41 -5.33 -5.69
CA THR A 36 -18.77 -3.91 -5.81
C THR A 36 -17.54 -3.03 -5.76
N LEU A 37 -16.56 -3.36 -4.90
CA LEU A 37 -15.28 -2.67 -4.85
C LEU A 37 -14.51 -2.81 -6.18
N LEU A 38 -14.43 -4.00 -6.75
CA LEU A 38 -13.79 -4.24 -8.06
C LEU A 38 -14.44 -3.45 -9.20
N LYS A 39 -15.78 -3.39 -9.23
CA LYS A 39 -16.50 -2.58 -10.22
C LYS A 39 -16.20 -1.08 -10.07
N LYS A 40 -16.01 -0.62 -8.83
CA LYS A 40 -15.70 0.77 -8.51
C LYS A 40 -14.22 1.13 -8.69
N TYR A 41 -13.33 0.15 -8.54
CA TYR A 41 -11.88 0.27 -8.56
C TYR A 41 -11.28 -0.71 -9.58
N PRO A 42 -11.42 -0.44 -10.88
CA PRO A 42 -10.94 -1.34 -11.91
C PRO A 42 -9.43 -1.47 -11.84
N VAL A 43 -8.97 -2.71 -11.96
CA VAL A 43 -7.56 -3.05 -12.00
C VAL A 43 -6.90 -2.36 -13.19
N PRO A 44 -5.74 -1.71 -12.99
CA PRO A 44 -4.99 -1.11 -14.08
C PRO A 44 -4.36 -2.14 -15.03
N GLY A 45 -4.44 -1.88 -16.32
CA GLY A 45 -3.99 -2.83 -17.34
C GLY A 45 -2.47 -2.83 -17.56
N PHE A 46 -1.76 -3.89 -17.12
CA PHE A 46 -0.32 -4.10 -17.44
C PHE A 46 0.08 -5.44 -18.09
N TYR A 47 1.08 -5.44 -18.97
CA TYR A 47 1.19 -6.37 -20.11
C TYR A 47 1.92 -7.72 -19.91
N ASP A 48 2.33 -8.12 -18.71
CA ASP A 48 3.02 -9.41 -18.53
C ASP A 48 2.08 -10.51 -18.03
N LEU A 49 1.96 -11.59 -18.81
CA LEU A 49 1.24 -12.86 -18.55
C LEU A 49 0.25 -12.76 -17.39
N LYS A 50 -0.78 -11.93 -17.59
CA LYS A 50 -1.73 -11.56 -16.54
C LYS A 50 -2.45 -12.80 -16.04
N LEU A 51 -2.75 -12.80 -14.75
CA LEU A 51 -3.79 -13.63 -14.16
C LEU A 51 -5.04 -13.69 -15.08
N PRO A 52 -5.82 -14.78 -15.02
CA PRO A 52 -7.05 -14.90 -15.81
C PRO A 52 -7.90 -13.63 -15.74
N LYS A 53 -8.42 -13.18 -16.88
CA LYS A 53 -9.35 -12.04 -16.89
C LYS A 53 -10.67 -12.45 -16.24
N GLY A 54 -11.33 -11.49 -15.60
CA GLY A 54 -12.66 -11.69 -15.04
C GLY A 54 -12.69 -12.32 -13.65
N ILE A 55 -11.59 -12.28 -12.89
CA ILE A 55 -11.60 -12.70 -11.49
C ILE A 55 -12.51 -11.76 -10.69
N ILE A 56 -13.57 -12.30 -10.10
CA ILE A 56 -14.52 -11.56 -9.25
C ILE A 56 -14.29 -11.82 -7.75
N ASP A 57 -13.65 -12.94 -7.42
CA ASP A 57 -13.32 -13.33 -6.05
C ASP A 57 -12.07 -14.21 -6.00
N VAL A 58 -11.47 -14.29 -4.81
CA VAL A 58 -10.31 -15.11 -4.50
C VAL A 58 -10.62 -15.94 -3.26
N GLU A 59 -10.24 -17.20 -3.31
CA GLU A 59 -10.37 -18.15 -2.22
C GLU A 59 -9.04 -18.84 -1.95
N VAL A 60 -8.80 -19.19 -0.70
CA VAL A 60 -7.68 -20.05 -0.30
C VAL A 60 -8.27 -21.39 0.10
N ASP A 61 -7.83 -22.46 -0.55
CA ASP A 61 -8.27 -23.81 -0.22
C ASP A 61 -7.81 -24.22 1.18
N SER A 62 -8.52 -25.12 1.85
CA SER A 62 -8.11 -25.64 3.16
C SER A 62 -6.71 -26.25 3.11
N HIS A 63 -6.38 -26.97 2.03
CA HIS A 63 -5.04 -27.50 1.83
C HIS A 63 -3.99 -26.38 1.72
N ALA A 64 -4.30 -25.33 0.96
CA ALA A 64 -3.43 -24.18 0.84
C ALA A 64 -3.22 -23.52 2.21
N PHE A 65 -4.28 -23.30 2.98
CA PHE A 65 -4.18 -22.73 4.33
C PHE A 65 -3.25 -23.54 5.24
N GLU A 66 -3.37 -24.88 5.25
CA GLU A 66 -2.45 -25.74 6.00
C GLU A 66 -1.00 -25.57 5.54
N ARG A 67 -0.76 -25.53 4.22
CA ARG A 67 0.58 -25.33 3.66
C ARG A 67 1.14 -23.95 3.96
N TRP A 68 0.31 -22.91 4.05
CA TRP A 68 0.75 -21.57 4.47
C TRP A 68 1.43 -21.62 5.84
N ASN A 69 0.74 -22.21 6.82
CA ASN A 69 1.20 -22.32 8.21
C ASN A 69 2.40 -23.28 8.37
N GLN A 70 2.71 -24.10 7.36
CA GLN A 70 3.85 -25.02 7.35
C GLN A 70 5.06 -24.52 6.55
N ARG A 71 4.88 -23.56 5.62
CA ARG A 71 5.89 -23.25 4.59
C ARG A 71 6.08 -21.77 4.26
N VAL A 72 5.16 -20.88 4.64
CA VAL A 72 5.19 -19.49 4.16
C VAL A 72 5.27 -18.47 5.27
N GLY A 73 4.18 -18.29 6.01
CA GLY A 73 3.96 -17.07 6.76
C GLY A 73 3.63 -17.35 8.22
N PRO A 74 3.57 -16.31 9.06
CA PRO A 74 3.24 -16.52 10.44
C PRO A 74 1.86 -17.19 10.53
N ILE A 75 1.67 -17.96 11.60
CA ILE A 75 0.40 -18.65 11.85
C ILE A 75 -0.73 -17.61 11.83
N THR A 76 -1.72 -17.85 10.99
CA THR A 76 -2.84 -16.93 10.78
C THR A 76 -4.16 -17.69 10.65
N THR A 77 -5.27 -16.98 10.45
CA THR A 77 -6.57 -17.57 10.19
C THR A 77 -6.86 -17.61 8.69
N ASP A 78 -7.69 -18.57 8.28
CA ASP A 78 -8.13 -18.72 6.90
C ASP A 78 -8.78 -17.43 6.35
N GLU A 79 -9.60 -16.78 7.17
CA GLU A 79 -10.26 -15.52 6.81
C GLU A 79 -9.25 -14.39 6.55
N ILE A 80 -8.26 -14.21 7.43
CA ILE A 80 -7.23 -13.17 7.28
C ILE A 80 -6.40 -13.46 6.03
N LEU A 81 -5.98 -14.72 5.83
CA LEU A 81 -5.19 -15.11 4.67
C LEU A 81 -5.95 -14.90 3.36
N THR A 82 -7.21 -15.32 3.32
CA THR A 82 -8.07 -15.14 2.15
C THR A 82 -8.27 -13.66 1.84
N ASN A 83 -8.49 -12.81 2.85
CA ASN A 83 -8.62 -11.37 2.65
C ASN A 83 -7.31 -10.72 2.15
N ILE A 84 -6.15 -11.17 2.65
CA ILE A 84 -4.86 -10.73 2.12
C ILE A 84 -4.75 -11.06 0.62
N PHE A 85 -5.10 -12.28 0.22
CA PHE A 85 -5.02 -12.70 -1.18
C PHE A 85 -6.07 -12.00 -2.06
N ARG A 86 -7.29 -11.79 -1.56
CA ARG A 86 -8.29 -10.94 -2.23
C ARG A 86 -7.72 -9.56 -2.49
N VAL A 87 -7.18 -8.89 -1.48
CA VAL A 87 -6.61 -7.55 -1.66
C VAL A 87 -5.42 -7.59 -2.61
N ALA A 88 -4.49 -8.54 -2.43
CA ALA A 88 -3.31 -8.62 -3.28
C ALA A 88 -3.65 -8.86 -4.75
N ILE A 89 -4.64 -9.71 -5.07
CA ILE A 89 -4.99 -10.08 -6.44
C ILE A 89 -6.04 -9.16 -7.05
N LEU A 90 -7.08 -8.80 -6.31
CA LEU A 90 -8.21 -8.02 -6.82
C LEU A 90 -7.89 -6.53 -6.88
N ILE A 91 -7.10 -6.01 -5.93
CA ILE A 91 -6.80 -4.57 -5.84
C ILE A 91 -5.45 -4.24 -6.46
N ASN A 92 -4.43 -5.09 -6.27
CA ASN A 92 -3.08 -4.83 -6.79
C ASN A 92 -2.45 -6.06 -7.47
N PRO A 93 -3.05 -6.58 -8.56
CA PRO A 93 -2.56 -7.80 -9.21
C PRO A 93 -1.14 -7.69 -9.77
N ASN A 94 -0.58 -6.48 -9.91
CA ASN A 94 0.82 -6.29 -10.29
C ASN A 94 1.81 -6.93 -9.31
N ARG A 95 1.37 -7.20 -8.08
CA ARG A 95 2.15 -7.94 -7.08
C ARG A 95 2.28 -9.42 -7.42
N VAL A 96 1.46 -9.94 -8.33
CA VAL A 96 1.42 -11.34 -8.70
C VAL A 96 2.04 -11.52 -10.08
N ARG A 97 3.13 -12.28 -10.12
CA ARG A 97 3.77 -12.73 -11.37
C ARG A 97 3.37 -14.16 -11.65
N VAL A 98 2.60 -14.39 -12.71
CA VAL A 98 2.28 -15.75 -13.18
C VAL A 98 3.52 -16.34 -13.85
N LEU A 99 3.87 -17.58 -13.49
CA LEU A 99 5.01 -18.30 -14.07
C LEU A 99 4.56 -19.21 -15.21
N ASP A 100 3.56 -20.05 -14.95
CA ASP A 100 2.99 -21.03 -15.88
C ASP A 100 1.52 -21.30 -15.48
N ARG A 101 0.79 -22.14 -16.25
CA ARG A 101 -0.63 -22.49 -16.05
C ARG A 101 -0.89 -23.01 -14.63
N GLY A 102 -1.39 -22.10 -13.79
CA GLY A 102 -1.74 -22.37 -12.39
C GLY A 102 -0.58 -22.20 -11.40
N LEU A 103 0.49 -21.47 -11.76
CA LEU A 103 1.58 -21.11 -10.85
C LEU A 103 1.83 -19.61 -10.85
N ALA A 104 2.02 -19.05 -9.66
CA ALA A 104 2.30 -17.64 -9.50
C ALA A 104 3.21 -17.35 -8.31
N ILE A 105 3.80 -16.16 -8.35
CA ILE A 105 4.62 -15.60 -7.27
C ILE A 105 3.99 -14.28 -6.82
N LEU A 106 3.68 -14.16 -5.53
CA LEU A 106 3.29 -12.91 -4.89
C LEU A 106 4.52 -12.21 -4.30
N ASP A 107 4.65 -10.91 -4.55
CA ASP A 107 5.73 -10.04 -4.03
C ASP A 107 7.15 -10.50 -4.34
N LYS A 108 7.34 -11.23 -5.45
CA LYS A 108 8.61 -11.90 -5.80
C LYS A 108 9.08 -12.91 -4.75
N GLU A 109 8.21 -13.33 -3.83
CA GLU A 109 8.62 -14.03 -2.62
C GLU A 109 7.81 -15.31 -2.37
N VAL A 110 6.48 -15.22 -2.40
CA VAL A 110 5.60 -16.34 -2.05
C VAL A 110 5.20 -17.09 -3.32
N VAL A 111 5.59 -18.36 -3.42
CA VAL A 111 5.25 -19.22 -4.56
C VAL A 111 4.01 -20.05 -4.25
N PHE A 112 3.00 -19.97 -5.11
CA PHE A 112 1.72 -20.65 -4.92
C PHE A 112 1.18 -21.21 -6.24
N SER A 113 0.36 -22.26 -6.14
CA SER A 113 -0.48 -22.69 -7.26
C SER A 113 -1.90 -22.18 -7.12
N PHE A 114 -2.56 -22.04 -8.26
CA PHE A 114 -3.95 -21.61 -8.30
C PHE A 114 -4.70 -22.29 -9.44
N GLU A 115 -5.99 -22.38 -9.27
CA GLU A 115 -6.96 -22.76 -10.29
C GLU A 115 -7.94 -21.59 -10.52
N PHE A 116 -8.56 -21.57 -11.69
CA PHE A 116 -9.53 -20.54 -12.03
C PHE A 116 -10.76 -21.19 -12.65
N GLU A 117 -11.88 -21.09 -11.93
CA GLU A 117 -13.17 -21.66 -12.31
C GLU A 117 -14.28 -20.69 -11.90
N ASP A 118 -15.32 -20.53 -12.72
CA ASP A 118 -16.47 -19.69 -12.44
C ASP A 118 -16.14 -18.26 -11.97
N SER A 119 -15.10 -17.66 -12.56
CA SER A 119 -14.61 -16.31 -12.20
C SER A 119 -13.98 -16.22 -10.79
N ILE A 120 -13.75 -17.34 -10.11
CA ILE A 120 -13.10 -17.43 -8.81
C ILE A 120 -11.67 -17.94 -9.01
N LEU A 121 -10.69 -17.21 -8.49
CA LEU A 121 -9.32 -17.70 -8.40
C LEU A 121 -9.12 -18.42 -7.07
N LYS A 122 -8.91 -19.73 -7.13
CA LYS A 122 -8.71 -20.57 -5.96
C LYS A 122 -7.23 -20.87 -5.78
N VAL A 123 -6.62 -20.40 -4.70
CA VAL A 123 -5.25 -20.76 -4.32
C VAL A 123 -5.26 -22.19 -3.78
N THR A 124 -4.61 -23.11 -4.49
CA THR A 124 -4.69 -24.56 -4.20
C THR A 124 -3.56 -25.06 -3.33
N THR A 125 -2.37 -24.45 -3.41
CA THR A 125 -1.26 -24.79 -2.50
C THR A 125 -0.24 -23.67 -2.38
N PHE A 126 0.52 -23.69 -1.28
CA PHE A 126 1.72 -22.88 -1.12
C PHE A 126 2.96 -23.76 -1.13
N PHE A 127 3.94 -23.38 -1.96
CA PHE A 127 5.24 -24.06 -2.01
C PHE A 127 6.22 -23.49 -0.99
N GLY A 128 6.12 -22.19 -0.69
CA GLY A 128 6.93 -21.54 0.33
C GLY A 128 7.38 -20.14 -0.07
N ARG A 129 8.35 -19.62 0.69
CA ARG A 129 9.08 -18.38 0.38
C ARG A 129 10.39 -18.67 -0.34
N ILE A 130 10.68 -17.90 -1.39
CA ILE A 130 11.95 -18.00 -2.12
C ILE A 130 13.15 -17.72 -1.21
N SER A 131 13.05 -16.74 -0.31
CA SER A 131 14.12 -16.44 0.65
C SER A 131 14.41 -17.58 1.63
N LEU A 132 13.41 -18.41 1.95
CA LEU A 132 13.58 -19.55 2.87
C LEU A 132 13.95 -20.85 2.14
N LYS A 133 13.50 -21.00 0.89
CA LYS A 133 13.78 -22.18 0.04
C LYS A 133 14.15 -21.70 -1.37
N PRO A 134 15.44 -21.35 -1.63
CA PRO A 134 15.88 -20.81 -2.92
C PRO A 134 15.62 -21.72 -4.13
N LEU A 135 15.49 -23.03 -3.92
CA LEU A 135 15.10 -24.00 -4.95
C LEU A 135 13.77 -23.65 -5.63
N LEU A 136 12.89 -22.87 -4.97
CA LEU A 136 11.62 -22.39 -5.52
C LEU A 136 11.79 -21.39 -6.67
N LEU A 137 12.99 -20.85 -6.90
CA LEU A 137 13.31 -20.09 -8.12
C LEU A 137 13.09 -20.93 -9.39
N ASN A 138 13.20 -22.26 -9.29
CA ASN A 138 13.00 -23.21 -10.37
C ASN A 138 11.84 -24.16 -10.05
N VAL A 139 10.71 -23.63 -9.59
CA VAL A 139 9.54 -24.43 -9.15
C VAL A 139 9.03 -25.39 -10.24
N ASP A 140 9.18 -25.07 -11.51
CA ASP A 140 8.78 -25.97 -12.61
C ASP A 140 9.64 -27.23 -12.65
N THR A 141 10.94 -27.10 -12.43
CA THR A 141 11.88 -28.22 -12.34
C THR A 141 11.56 -29.07 -11.10
N LEU A 142 11.23 -28.42 -9.98
CA LEU A 142 10.83 -29.11 -8.76
C LEU A 142 9.56 -29.95 -8.97
N ARG A 143 8.55 -29.41 -9.64
CA ARG A 143 7.32 -30.14 -9.96
C ARG A 143 7.60 -31.36 -10.82
N LYS A 144 8.40 -31.20 -11.88
CA LYS A 144 8.79 -32.31 -12.77
C LYS A 144 9.56 -33.38 -12.01
N TYR A 145 10.47 -32.99 -11.11
CA TYR A 145 11.20 -33.91 -10.27
C TYR A 145 10.25 -34.71 -9.37
N ASN A 146 9.39 -34.05 -8.59
CA ASN A 146 8.44 -34.73 -7.70
C ASN A 146 7.42 -35.60 -8.44
N GLN A 147 7.16 -35.36 -9.73
CA GLN A 147 6.31 -36.22 -10.56
C GLN A 147 6.99 -37.53 -11.00
N HIS A 148 8.31 -37.51 -11.17
CA HIS A 148 9.08 -38.63 -11.73
C HIS A 148 9.84 -39.44 -10.69
N TYR A 149 10.13 -38.86 -9.53
CA TYR A 149 10.89 -39.49 -8.46
C TYR A 149 10.01 -39.72 -7.23
N SER A 150 10.20 -40.86 -6.56
CA SER A 150 9.45 -41.22 -5.34
C SER A 150 9.87 -40.42 -4.10
N GLU A 151 11.02 -39.74 -4.17
CA GLU A 151 11.53 -38.89 -3.10
C GLU A 151 11.04 -37.46 -3.31
N GLU A 152 10.11 -37.02 -2.46
CA GLU A 152 9.63 -35.63 -2.47
C GLU A 152 10.65 -34.72 -1.78
N VAL A 153 10.92 -33.56 -2.40
CA VAL A 153 11.75 -32.53 -1.77
C VAL A 153 11.04 -31.96 -0.54
N ASP A 154 11.72 -31.97 0.61
CA ASP A 154 11.19 -31.41 1.83
C ASP A 154 11.21 -29.88 1.84
N LEU A 155 10.01 -29.31 1.70
CA LEU A 155 9.75 -27.87 1.76
C LEU A 155 9.36 -27.40 3.17
N SER A 156 9.39 -28.27 4.17
CA SER A 156 9.09 -27.90 5.56
C SER A 156 10.07 -26.84 6.07
N ILE A 157 9.55 -25.97 6.94
CA ILE A 157 10.29 -24.91 7.60
C ILE A 157 10.04 -25.05 9.10
N ASP A 158 11.07 -24.79 9.90
CA ASP A 158 10.93 -24.80 11.35
C ASP A 158 9.86 -23.80 11.79
N SER A 159 8.97 -24.23 12.69
CA SER A 159 7.92 -23.42 13.30
C SER A 159 8.44 -22.11 13.91
N GLU A 160 9.65 -22.10 14.47
CA GLU A 160 10.25 -20.87 15.00
C GLU A 160 10.52 -19.85 13.89
N VAL A 161 11.03 -20.31 12.75
CA VAL A 161 11.30 -19.47 11.56
C VAL A 161 9.98 -19.00 10.94
N ILE A 162 8.96 -19.88 10.86
CA ILE A 162 7.62 -19.53 10.36
C ILE A 162 7.00 -18.39 11.17
N ASN A 163 7.07 -18.47 12.50
CA ASN A 163 6.51 -17.47 13.39
C ASN A 163 7.19 -16.09 13.29
N GLN A 164 8.43 -16.04 12.79
CA GLN A 164 9.17 -14.80 12.56
C GLN A 164 8.83 -14.14 11.21
N GLN A 165 8.11 -14.84 10.32
CA GLN A 165 7.75 -14.29 9.01
C GLN A 165 6.68 -13.20 9.14
N GLY A 166 6.68 -12.25 8.20
CA GLY A 166 5.63 -11.24 8.07
C GLY A 166 4.53 -11.65 7.09
N LEU A 167 3.30 -11.17 7.30
CA LEU A 167 2.23 -11.30 6.29
C LEU A 167 2.57 -10.44 5.05
N PRO A 168 2.09 -10.83 3.84
CA PRO A 168 2.19 -9.99 2.66
C PRO A 168 1.58 -8.60 2.92
N ILE A 169 2.24 -7.57 2.42
CA ILE A 169 1.90 -6.17 2.72
C ILE A 169 0.61 -5.80 1.97
N VAL A 170 -0.53 -5.72 2.64
CA VAL A 170 -1.81 -5.30 2.01
C VAL A 170 -2.33 -4.01 2.64
N PRO A 171 -3.00 -3.14 1.85
CA PRO A 171 -3.68 -1.98 2.41
C PRO A 171 -4.71 -2.42 3.44
N SER A 172 -4.63 -1.80 4.62
CA SER A 172 -5.58 -2.03 5.70
C SER A 172 -6.88 -1.28 5.47
N SER A 173 -6.83 -0.12 4.80
CA SER A 173 -8.02 0.65 4.45
C SER A 173 -7.88 1.44 3.15
N VAL A 174 -9.04 1.83 2.59
CA VAL A 174 -9.18 2.85 1.57
C VAL A 174 -10.04 3.99 2.06
N ILE A 175 -9.60 5.19 1.73
CA ILE A 175 -10.32 6.42 1.98
C ILE A 175 -10.60 7.07 0.63
N GLU A 176 -11.87 7.29 0.36
CA GLU A 176 -12.34 8.08 -0.76
C GLU A 176 -12.59 9.49 -0.29
N PHE A 177 -12.08 10.46 -1.04
CA PHE A 177 -12.37 11.86 -0.77
C PHE A 177 -12.38 12.65 -2.07
N VAL A 178 -12.96 13.84 -1.99
CA VAL A 178 -13.03 14.80 -3.09
C VAL A 178 -12.34 16.08 -2.65
N ASP A 179 -11.52 16.65 -3.52
CA ASP A 179 -10.86 17.93 -3.26
C ASP A 179 -11.77 19.14 -3.53
N SER A 180 -11.23 20.33 -3.32
CA SER A 180 -11.94 21.59 -3.54
C SER A 180 -12.31 21.85 -5.01
N ASN A 181 -11.71 21.12 -5.96
CA ASN A 181 -12.02 21.19 -7.38
C ASN A 181 -13.02 20.08 -7.82
N ASN A 182 -13.61 19.36 -6.87
CA ASN A 182 -14.43 18.18 -7.12
C ASN A 182 -13.70 17.00 -7.78
N ILE A 183 -12.37 16.93 -7.65
CA ILE A 183 -11.56 15.83 -8.17
C ILE A 183 -11.62 14.65 -7.18
N PRO A 184 -12.10 13.46 -7.58
CA PRO A 184 -12.02 12.26 -6.76
C PRO A 184 -10.59 11.76 -6.53
N HIS A 185 -10.31 11.43 -5.27
CA HIS A 185 -9.07 10.85 -4.79
C HIS A 185 -9.32 9.53 -4.06
N LEU A 186 -8.36 8.62 -4.18
CA LEU A 186 -8.32 7.37 -3.43
C LEU A 186 -7.00 7.25 -2.68
N LEU A 187 -7.10 7.11 -1.37
CA LEU A 187 -5.95 6.84 -0.53
C LEU A 187 -6.03 5.44 0.05
N PHE A 188 -5.08 4.60 -0.31
CA PHE A 188 -4.87 3.30 0.30
C PHE A 188 -3.89 3.47 1.45
N TYR A 189 -4.33 3.17 2.65
CA TYR A 189 -3.48 3.15 3.83
C TYR A 189 -2.96 1.75 4.05
N ILE A 190 -1.64 1.63 4.17
CA ILE A 190 -1.00 0.40 4.64
C ILE A 190 -0.30 0.68 5.96
N GLN A 191 -0.60 -0.15 6.95
CA GLN A 191 0.20 -0.22 8.15
C GLN A 191 0.94 -1.55 8.16
N ASN A 192 2.28 -1.50 8.09
CA ASN A 192 3.14 -2.66 8.25
C ASN A 192 3.82 -2.60 9.63
N ILE A 193 3.96 -3.74 10.30
CA ILE A 193 4.77 -3.86 11.51
C ILE A 193 6.11 -4.44 11.07
N ASP A 194 7.17 -3.65 11.19
CA ASP A 194 8.54 -4.11 10.95
C ASP A 194 8.92 -5.09 12.06
N THR A 195 9.02 -6.36 11.71
CA THR A 195 9.30 -7.47 12.63
C THR A 195 10.64 -7.32 13.31
N ASP A 196 11.61 -6.68 12.67
CA ASP A 196 12.99 -6.61 13.16
C ASP A 196 13.18 -5.62 14.33
N ASN A 197 12.28 -4.65 14.49
CA ASN A 197 12.39 -3.60 15.52
C ASN A 197 11.09 -3.33 16.28
N ASN A 198 10.06 -4.16 16.06
CA ASN A 198 8.70 -3.91 16.56
C ASN A 198 8.19 -2.49 16.20
N SER A 199 8.75 -1.93 15.12
CA SER A 199 8.52 -0.54 14.72
C SER A 199 7.49 -0.51 13.61
N LYS A 200 6.44 0.31 13.75
CA LYS A 200 5.41 0.39 12.72
C LYS A 200 5.93 1.22 11.55
N ARG A 201 6.00 0.62 10.35
CA ARG A 201 6.23 1.32 9.09
C ARG A 201 4.89 1.52 8.40
N ASN A 202 4.49 2.78 8.23
CA ASN A 202 3.28 3.10 7.48
C ASN A 202 3.66 3.43 6.04
N PHE A 203 2.92 2.89 5.09
CA PHE A 203 3.01 3.24 3.67
C PHE A 203 1.66 3.76 3.20
N PHE A 204 1.68 4.66 2.23
CA PHE A 204 0.48 5.19 1.61
C PHE A 204 0.59 5.01 0.10
N TYR A 205 -0.49 4.54 -0.52
CA TYR A 205 -0.69 4.74 -1.95
C TYR A 205 -1.74 5.82 -2.15
N HIS A 206 -1.36 6.87 -2.85
CA HIS A 206 -2.31 7.87 -3.31
C HIS A 206 -2.56 7.65 -4.80
N LEU A 207 -3.82 7.33 -5.14
CA LEU A 207 -4.31 7.22 -6.50
C LEU A 207 -5.13 8.47 -6.79
N ILE A 208 -4.69 9.23 -7.79
CA ILE A 208 -5.38 10.45 -8.26
C ILE A 208 -6.02 10.12 -9.60
N LYS A 209 -7.32 10.38 -9.74
CA LYS A 209 -8.00 10.13 -11.02
C LYS A 209 -7.45 11.11 -12.03
N ASN A 210 -6.96 10.59 -13.14
CA ASN A 210 -6.51 11.33 -14.29
C ASN A 210 -7.78 11.81 -15.02
N ILE A 211 -8.39 12.86 -14.48
CA ILE A 211 -9.52 13.53 -15.11
C ILE A 211 -8.88 14.44 -16.15
N ASP A 212 -8.74 13.90 -17.36
CA ASP A 212 -8.37 14.58 -18.59
C ASP A 212 -7.65 15.94 -18.40
N MET A 213 -6.31 15.93 -18.40
CA MET A 213 -5.49 17.11 -18.76
C MET A 213 -5.68 17.52 -20.24
N VAL A 214 -6.79 17.11 -20.85
CA VAL A 214 -7.18 17.32 -22.24
C VAL A 214 -8.55 17.97 -22.18
N ASP A 215 -8.59 19.25 -21.81
CA ASP A 215 -9.53 20.25 -22.32
C ASP A 215 -9.20 21.59 -21.68
N GLY A 216 -8.08 22.14 -22.16
CA GLY A 216 -7.75 23.55 -22.03
C GLY A 216 -7.49 24.10 -23.42
N GLU A 217 -8.56 24.39 -24.16
CA GLU A 217 -8.53 25.33 -25.28
C GLU A 217 -8.08 26.70 -24.76
N ASN A 218 -6.78 26.88 -24.57
CA ASN A 218 -6.07 28.15 -24.58
C ASN A 218 -4.59 27.79 -24.54
N GLY A 219 -3.98 27.82 -25.72
CA GLY A 219 -2.57 27.55 -25.95
C GLY A 219 -1.66 28.49 -25.19
N ASN A 220 -1.44 28.18 -23.92
CA ASN A 220 -0.18 28.38 -23.26
C ASN A 220 0.28 27.01 -22.80
N ASP A 221 1.37 26.58 -23.40
CA ASP A 221 2.14 25.41 -22.99
C ASP A 221 2.30 25.41 -21.46
N LEU A 222 1.45 24.66 -20.77
CA LEU A 222 1.93 23.86 -19.65
C LEU A 222 2.70 22.72 -20.30
N VAL A 223 3.91 23.07 -20.73
CA VAL A 223 4.99 22.10 -20.88
C VAL A 223 4.89 21.25 -19.63
N ILE A 224 4.72 19.94 -19.82
CA ILE A 224 5.20 18.96 -18.85
C ILE A 224 6.69 19.26 -18.76
N GLU A 225 7.07 20.30 -18.01
CA GLU A 225 8.44 20.64 -17.72
C GLU A 225 8.90 19.46 -16.93
N SER A 226 9.50 18.53 -17.68
CA SER A 226 10.35 17.45 -17.24
C SER A 226 9.99 17.00 -15.83
N ILE A 227 9.19 15.93 -15.74
CA ILE A 227 9.12 15.07 -14.56
C ILE A 227 10.55 14.53 -14.34
N GLU A 228 11.44 15.39 -13.84
CA GLU A 228 12.79 15.03 -13.46
C GLU A 228 12.64 14.30 -12.12
N LYS A 229 12.67 12.98 -12.22
CA LYS A 229 12.83 12.04 -11.11
C LYS A 229 11.68 12.01 -10.07
N SER A 230 10.41 11.94 -10.48
CA SER A 230 9.38 11.38 -9.60
C SER A 230 9.07 9.93 -10.00
N THR A 231 8.95 9.07 -8.99
CA THR A 231 8.65 7.63 -9.07
C THR A 231 7.16 7.37 -9.31
N ASP A 232 6.50 8.24 -10.06
CA ASP A 232 5.04 8.20 -10.22
C ASP A 232 4.71 7.36 -11.46
N ASP A 233 4.03 6.23 -11.26
CA ASP A 233 3.63 5.32 -12.35
C ASP A 233 2.20 5.65 -12.81
N VAL A 234 1.96 5.70 -14.12
CA VAL A 234 0.61 5.87 -14.67
C VAL A 234 -0.04 4.51 -14.86
N ILE A 235 -1.20 4.32 -14.25
CA ILE A 235 -1.83 3.04 -13.96
C ILE A 235 -3.31 3.14 -14.41
N GLY A 236 -3.57 2.94 -15.70
CA GLY A 236 -4.88 3.19 -16.32
C GLY A 236 -5.27 4.67 -16.28
N GLU A 237 -6.45 5.00 -15.74
CA GLU A 237 -6.90 6.38 -15.48
C GLU A 237 -6.34 6.95 -14.16
N TRP A 238 -5.35 6.34 -13.52
CA TRP A 238 -4.89 6.78 -12.20
C TRP A 238 -3.38 6.99 -12.17
N ILE A 239 -2.95 8.05 -11.49
CA ILE A 239 -1.54 8.26 -11.14
C ILE A 239 -1.28 7.56 -9.82
N PHE A 240 -0.34 6.60 -9.82
CA PHE A 240 0.05 5.83 -8.65
C PHE A 240 1.29 6.42 -7.99
N LYS A 241 1.22 6.63 -6.68
CA LYS A 241 2.35 7.09 -5.87
C LYS A 241 2.47 6.34 -4.56
N GLU A 242 3.58 5.64 -4.38
CA GLU A 242 3.98 5.02 -3.11
C GLU A 242 4.76 6.02 -2.25
N ILE A 243 4.32 6.21 -1.00
CA ILE A 243 4.95 7.12 -0.03
C ILE A 243 5.46 6.33 1.17
N ASP A 244 6.79 6.22 1.28
CA ASP A 244 7.48 5.68 2.47
C ASP A 244 7.61 6.76 3.55
N MET A 245 6.84 6.59 4.63
CA MET A 245 6.79 7.54 5.74
C MET A 245 8.09 7.57 6.58
N SER A 246 8.96 6.59 6.40
CA SER A 246 10.27 6.54 7.06
C SER A 246 11.23 7.57 6.47
N HIS A 247 11.05 7.91 5.20
CA HIS A 247 11.98 8.72 4.41
C HIS A 247 11.27 9.92 3.74
N PRO A 248 10.73 10.88 4.52
CA PRO A 248 9.96 12.02 3.99
C PRO A 248 10.69 12.85 2.93
N THR A 249 12.02 12.83 2.92
CA THR A 249 12.83 13.59 1.95
C THR A 249 12.85 13.02 0.54
N ARG A 250 12.51 11.73 0.38
CA ARG A 250 12.59 11.05 -0.92
C ARG A 250 11.49 11.48 -1.87
N TYR A 251 10.45 12.12 -1.36
CA TYR A 251 9.25 12.44 -2.12
C TYR A 251 9.06 13.96 -2.21
N ASN A 252 8.52 14.41 -3.34
CA ASN A 252 7.89 15.72 -3.47
C ASN A 252 6.38 15.46 -3.44
N LEU A 253 5.75 15.80 -2.31
CA LEU A 253 4.33 15.62 -2.06
C LEU A 253 3.59 16.93 -2.29
N SER A 254 2.41 16.82 -2.90
CA SER A 254 1.46 17.92 -3.05
C SER A 254 0.88 18.34 -1.70
N ASP A 255 0.36 19.57 -1.63
CA ASP A 255 -0.30 20.06 -0.43
C ASP A 255 -1.51 19.17 -0.03
N ILE A 256 -2.25 18.63 -1.01
CA ILE A 256 -3.38 17.70 -0.76
C ILE A 256 -2.88 16.42 -0.06
N GLN A 257 -1.79 15.84 -0.56
CA GLN A 257 -1.20 14.64 0.06
C GLN A 257 -0.76 14.92 1.50
N LEU A 258 -0.08 16.05 1.72
CA LEU A 258 0.39 16.44 3.05
C LEU A 258 -0.79 16.72 4.00
N HIS A 259 -1.85 17.36 3.49
CA HIS A 259 -3.05 17.60 4.26
C HIS A 259 -3.72 16.29 4.72
N VAL A 260 -3.96 15.36 3.79
CA VAL A 260 -4.58 14.06 4.11
C VAL A 260 -3.74 13.26 5.09
N LEU A 261 -2.41 13.21 4.91
CA LEU A 261 -1.50 12.56 5.86
C LEU A 261 -1.62 13.18 7.27
N GLY A 262 -1.82 14.49 7.36
CA GLY A 262 -2.07 15.21 8.62
C GLY A 262 -3.40 14.84 9.27
N LEU A 263 -4.49 14.77 8.49
CA LEU A 263 -5.79 14.30 8.99
C LEU A 263 -5.72 12.87 9.53
N LEU A 264 -4.85 12.03 8.96
CA LEU A 264 -4.59 10.66 9.43
C LEU A 264 -3.62 10.60 10.63
N GLY A 265 -3.28 11.74 11.21
CA GLY A 265 -2.46 11.82 12.42
C GLY A 265 -0.96 11.64 12.19
N ASN A 266 -0.47 11.70 10.96
CA ASN A 266 0.96 11.52 10.64
C ASN A 266 1.80 12.79 10.87
N ASN A 267 1.53 13.50 11.97
CA ASN A 267 2.14 14.80 12.27
C ASN A 267 3.66 14.73 12.35
N GLN A 268 4.23 13.61 12.83
CA GLN A 268 5.68 13.43 12.87
C GLN A 268 6.31 13.44 11.47
N PHE A 269 5.67 12.79 10.51
CA PHE A 269 6.11 12.79 9.12
C PHE A 269 6.05 14.20 8.54
N LEU A 270 4.91 14.89 8.71
CA LEU A 270 4.72 16.26 8.21
C LEU A 270 5.76 17.23 8.75
N LEU A 271 6.04 17.16 10.06
CA LEU A 271 7.05 18.00 10.70
C LEU A 271 8.45 17.73 10.15
N LYS A 272 8.81 16.46 9.92
CA LYS A 272 10.09 16.09 9.30
C LYS A 272 10.16 16.53 7.84
N TYR A 273 9.04 16.45 7.12
CA TYR A 273 8.91 16.88 5.72
C TYR A 273 9.09 18.40 5.62
N MET A 274 8.30 19.20 6.34
CA MET A 274 8.42 20.67 6.38
C MET A 274 9.83 21.09 6.76
N ALA A 275 10.40 20.54 7.83
CA ALA A 275 11.76 20.88 8.28
C ALA A 275 12.88 20.61 7.24
N LYS A 276 12.59 19.96 6.11
CA LYS A 276 13.56 19.65 5.06
C LYS A 276 13.17 20.15 3.68
N LYS A 277 11.89 20.09 3.32
CA LYS A 277 11.36 20.42 2.00
C LYS A 277 10.62 21.76 1.96
N ASP A 278 10.08 22.21 3.09
CA ASP A 278 9.35 23.48 3.21
C ASP A 278 9.61 24.15 4.57
N PRO A 279 10.85 24.66 4.79
CA PRO A 279 11.24 25.24 6.07
C PRO A 279 10.51 26.56 6.36
N GLU A 280 10.11 27.30 5.34
CA GLU A 280 9.38 28.57 5.47
C GLU A 280 8.01 28.33 6.13
N ARG A 281 7.30 27.28 5.72
CA ARG A 281 6.02 26.90 6.34
C ARG A 281 6.17 26.47 7.79
N LEU A 282 7.28 25.83 8.14
CA LEU A 282 7.62 25.53 9.54
C LEU A 282 7.91 26.79 10.35
N GLU A 283 8.57 27.79 9.76
CA GLU A 283 8.81 29.09 10.40
C GLU A 283 7.50 29.85 10.62
N LYS A 284 6.64 29.91 9.61
CA LYS A 284 5.29 30.48 9.72
C LYS A 284 4.48 29.82 10.85
N LEU A 285 4.52 28.50 10.97
CA LEU A 285 3.90 27.75 12.08
C LEU A 285 4.42 28.22 13.45
N HIS A 286 5.72 28.49 13.57
CA HIS A 286 6.33 29.02 14.79
C HIS A 286 5.92 30.46 15.12
N GLU A 287 5.64 31.27 14.11
CA GLU A 287 5.19 32.66 14.28
C GLU A 287 3.70 32.74 14.64
N THR A 288 2.87 31.93 13.99
CA THR A 288 1.40 32.01 14.11
C THR A 288 0.85 31.30 15.34
N HIS A 289 1.50 30.22 15.81
CA HIS A 289 1.00 29.42 16.93
C HIS A 289 1.92 29.46 18.14
N SER A 290 1.32 29.34 19.34
CA SER A 290 2.12 29.25 20.57
C SER A 290 2.97 27.98 20.59
N ARG A 291 4.14 28.05 21.24
CA ARG A 291 5.01 26.88 21.47
C ARG A 291 4.24 25.69 22.07
N SER A 292 3.31 25.96 22.98
CA SER A 292 2.45 24.95 23.59
C SER A 292 1.48 24.30 22.60
N ALA A 293 0.92 25.08 21.67
CA ALA A 293 0.06 24.55 20.61
C ALA A 293 0.84 23.65 19.65
N ILE A 294 2.03 24.08 19.20
CA ILE A 294 2.88 23.28 18.31
C ILE A 294 3.38 22.03 19.02
N ARG A 295 3.73 22.11 20.31
CA ARG A 295 4.15 20.94 21.10
C ARG A 295 3.01 19.93 21.27
N ARG A 296 1.77 20.37 21.41
CA ARG A 296 0.58 19.50 21.42
C ARG A 296 0.38 18.82 20.07
N TYR A 297 0.48 19.58 18.98
CA TYR A 297 0.37 19.06 17.61
C TYR A 297 1.46 18.04 17.26
N ALA A 298 2.72 18.34 17.61
CA ALA A 298 3.87 17.48 17.36
C ALA A 298 3.90 16.23 18.25
N GLY A 299 3.35 16.33 19.46
CA GLY A 299 3.59 15.40 20.55
C GLY A 299 4.98 15.62 21.20
N ASN A 300 5.07 15.31 22.50
CA ASN A 300 6.26 15.59 23.31
C ASN A 300 7.57 15.00 22.75
N LYS A 301 7.53 13.79 22.17
CA LYS A 301 8.72 13.11 21.63
C LYS A 301 9.27 13.78 20.37
N ASN A 302 8.41 14.38 19.54
CA ASN A 302 8.81 14.94 18.24
C ASN A 302 9.23 16.41 18.32
N TRP A 303 8.83 17.11 19.37
CA TRP A 303 9.27 18.49 19.64
C TRP A 303 10.81 18.62 19.66
N ASN A 304 11.49 17.64 20.25
CA ASN A 304 12.96 17.64 20.34
C ASN A 304 13.64 17.43 18.98
N ILE A 305 12.95 16.80 18.01
CA ILE A 305 13.46 16.62 16.64
C ILE A 305 13.47 17.97 15.91
N LEU A 306 12.44 18.79 16.12
CA LEU A 306 12.36 20.15 15.56
C LEU A 306 13.45 21.08 16.13
N GLN A 307 13.85 20.90 17.39
CA GLN A 307 14.86 21.76 18.03
C GLN A 307 16.30 21.42 17.65
N LYS A 308 16.62 20.15 17.33
CA LYS A 308 17.99 19.70 17.02
C LYS A 308 18.58 20.27 15.72
N LYS A 309 17.79 20.94 14.89
CA LYS A 309 18.24 21.57 13.63
C LYS A 309 18.56 23.07 13.73
N LYS A 310 18.30 23.71 14.88
CA LYS A 310 18.68 25.11 15.14
C LYS A 310 20.07 25.27 15.79
N LYS A 311 20.81 24.18 15.95
CA LYS A 311 22.23 24.16 16.35
C LYS A 311 23.04 23.59 15.21
#